data_AF-A0AB39UYJ1-F1
#
_entry.id   AF-A0AB39UYJ1-F1
#
_cell.length_a   1.000
_cell.length_b   1.000
_cell.length_c   1.000
_cell.angle_alpha   90.00
_cell.angle_beta   90.00
_cell.angle_gamma   90.00
#
_symmetry.space_group_name_H-M   'P 1'
#
loop_
_entity.id
_entity.type
_entity.pdbx_description
1 polymer ?
#
loop_
_entity_poly.entity_id
_entity_poly.type
_entity_poly.pdbx_seq_one_letter_code
_entity_poly.pdbx_strand_id
1 'polypeptide(L)' 'MKCRNCKAELSDDAAFCARCGMPVDRSREWSVMGVRITFPVWVILIAIFCAIMIVWLPRTIPG' A
#
# COMPACT_ATOMS: atom_id res chain seq x y z
N MET A 1 8.51 6.92 -24.83
CA MET A 1 9.36 7.30 -23.67
C MET A 1 10.86 7.17 -24.01
N LYS A 2 11.80 7.81 -23.27
CA LYS A 2 13.26 7.64 -23.50
C LYS A 2 13.93 6.95 -22.32
N CYS A 3 14.86 6.03 -22.59
CA CYS A 3 15.63 5.39 -21.52
C CYS A 3 16.55 6.41 -20.83
N ARG A 4 16.56 6.45 -19.50
CA ARG A 4 17.44 7.36 -18.74
C ARG A 4 18.93 7.03 -18.91
N ASN A 5 19.25 5.78 -19.19
CA ASN A 5 20.63 5.31 -19.29
C ASN A 5 21.24 5.49 -20.68
N CYS A 6 20.56 4.99 -21.72
CA CYS A 6 21.10 5.02 -23.09
C CYS A 6 20.46 6.09 -23.99
N LYS A 7 19.49 6.87 -23.47
CA LYS A 7 18.71 7.90 -24.20
C LYS A 7 17.98 7.38 -25.45
N ALA A 8 17.94 6.06 -25.66
CA ALA A 8 17.21 5.45 -26.75
C ALA A 8 15.71 5.69 -26.60
N GLU A 9 15.01 5.73 -27.72
CA GLU A 9 13.56 5.69 -27.75
C GLU A 9 13.06 4.31 -27.33
N LEU A 10 12.15 4.33 -26.36
CA LEU A 10 11.47 3.18 -25.80
C LEU A 10 9.99 3.32 -26.12
N SER A 11 9.40 2.22 -26.58
CA SER A 11 7.96 2.06 -26.71
C SER A 11 7.33 2.30 -25.34
N ASP A 12 6.19 3.00 -25.29
CA ASP A 12 5.49 3.33 -24.05
C ASP A 12 5.13 2.09 -23.22
N ASP A 13 5.01 0.94 -23.90
CA ASP A 13 4.70 -0.37 -23.32
C ASP A 13 5.91 -1.30 -23.11
N ALA A 14 7.15 -0.80 -23.19
CA ALA A 14 8.34 -1.63 -23.01
C ALA A 14 8.69 -1.82 -21.51
N ALA A 15 8.77 -3.06 -21.02
CA ALA A 15 9.19 -3.37 -19.64
C ALA A 15 10.72 -3.27 -19.47
N PHE A 16 11.45 -3.46 -20.56
CA PHE A 16 12.91 -3.42 -20.62
C PHE A 16 13.33 -2.62 -21.84
N CYS A 17 14.47 -1.93 -21.73
CA CYS A 17 15.06 -1.23 -22.85
C CYS A 17 15.66 -2.24 -23.85
N ALA A 18 15.15 -2.28 -25.08
CA ALA A 18 15.69 -3.13 -26.14
C ALA A 18 17.14 -2.77 -26.56
N ARG A 19 17.66 -1.62 -26.12
CA ARG A 19 19.01 -1.13 -26.48
C ARG A 19 20.07 -1.37 -25.41
N CYS A 20 19.70 -1.33 -24.12
CA CYS A 20 20.66 -1.53 -23.02
C CYS A 20 20.28 -2.66 -22.07
N GLY A 21 19.13 -3.31 -22.27
CA GLY A 21 18.66 -4.43 -21.46
C GLY A 21 18.15 -4.05 -20.06
N MET A 22 18.25 -2.79 -19.66
CA MET A 22 17.82 -2.38 -18.32
C MET A 22 16.30 -2.30 -18.19
N PRO A 23 15.74 -2.70 -17.03
CA PRO A 23 14.32 -2.57 -16.75
C PRO A 23 13.90 -1.10 -16.78
N VAL A 24 12.73 -0.85 -17.33
CA VAL A 24 12.13 0.49 -17.40
C VAL A 24 11.09 0.54 -16.32
N ASP A 25 11.22 1.51 -15.40
CA ASP A 25 10.29 1.68 -14.29
C ASP A 25 8.93 2.20 -14.81
N ARG A 26 8.10 1.29 -15.35
CA ARG A 26 6.68 1.57 -15.68
C ARG A 26 5.76 1.55 -14.46
N SER A 27 6.32 1.41 -13.26
CA SER A 27 5.58 1.44 -12.01
C SER A 27 5.31 2.88 -11.57
N ARG A 28 4.42 3.57 -12.29
CA ARG A 28 3.42 4.40 -11.63
C ARG A 28 2.01 3.87 -11.91
N GLU A 29 1.90 2.56 -11.82
CA GLU A 29 0.69 1.92 -11.35
C GLU A 29 0.58 2.15 -9.84
N TRP A 30 0.20 3.37 -9.44
CA TRP A 30 -0.45 3.59 -8.15
C TRP A 30 -1.29 4.86 -8.23
N SER A 31 -2.52 4.66 -8.71
CA SER A 31 -3.67 5.44 -8.28
C SER A 31 -3.60 5.63 -6.76
N VAL A 32 -3.19 6.83 -6.36
CA VAL A 32 -3.40 7.37 -5.03
C VAL A 32 -4.92 7.49 -4.84
N MET A 33 -5.56 6.39 -4.43
CA MET A 33 -6.77 6.31 -3.59
C MET A 33 -7.22 4.83 -3.49
N GLY A 34 -6.29 3.92 -3.25
CA GLY A 34 -6.56 2.50 -3.08
C GLY A 34 -5.93 2.01 -1.79
N VAL A 35 -6.39 2.52 -0.65
CA VAL A 35 -6.14 1.77 0.58
C VAL A 35 -6.79 0.41 0.34
N ARG A 36 -6.00 -0.68 0.33
CA ARG A 36 -6.51 -2.05 0.28
C ARG A 36 -7.23 -2.37 1.61
N ILE A 37 -8.29 -1.64 1.94
CA ILE A 37 -9.14 -1.85 3.11
C ILE A 37 -10.17 -2.90 2.73
N THR A 38 -9.74 -4.15 2.72
CA THR A 38 -10.65 -5.27 3.02
C THR A 38 -10.35 -5.83 4.41
N PHE A 39 -9.15 -5.58 4.95
CA PHE A 39 -8.65 -6.22 6.17
C PHE A 39 -8.60 -5.39 7.48
N PRO A 40 -8.62 -4.04 7.53
CA PRO A 40 -8.49 -3.34 8.81
C PRO A 40 -9.82 -2.87 9.42
N VAL A 41 -10.97 -2.91 8.72
CA VAL A 41 -12.25 -2.46 9.31
C VAL A 41 -12.66 -3.32 10.50
N TRP A 42 -12.54 -4.64 10.36
CA TRP A 42 -12.82 -5.58 11.45
C TRP A 42 -11.89 -5.36 12.66
N VAL A 43 -10.60 -5.09 12.42
CA VAL A 43 -9.62 -4.82 13.49
C VAL A 43 -9.95 -3.52 14.22
N ILE A 44 -10.34 -2.47 13.48
CA ILE A 44 -10.74 -1.18 14.07
C ILE A 44 -12.01 -1.36 14.92
N LEU A 45 -13.02 -2.09 14.42
CA LEU A 45 -14.24 -2.38 15.19
C LEU A 45 -13.96 -3.20 16.45
N ILE A 46 -13.11 -4.25 16.36
CA ILE A 46 -12.70 -5.06 17.52
C ILE A 46 -11.95 -4.19 18.54
N ALA A 47 -11.00 -3.36 18.10
CA ALA A 47 -10.22 -2.50 18.99
C ALA A 47 -11.11 -1.49 19.72
N ILE A 48 -12.07 -0.88 19.03
CA ILE A 48 -13.06 0.03 19.62
C ILE A 48 -13.91 -0.72 20.66
N PHE A 49 -14.41 -1.91 20.32
CA PHE A 49 -15.20 -2.73 21.24
C PHE A 49 -14.41 -3.14 22.50
N CYS A 50 -13.15 -3.57 22.33
CA CYS A 50 -12.24 -3.86 23.45
C CYS A 50 -12.02 -2.64 24.33
N ALA A 51 -11.76 -1.46 23.75
CA ALA A 51 -11.59 -0.23 24.52
C ALA A 51 -12.87 0.13 25.29
N ILE A 52 -14.05 0.00 24.66
CA ILE A 52 -15.33 0.22 25.33
C ILE A 52 -15.49 -0.74 26.50
N MET A 53 -15.24 -2.04 26.31
CA MET A 53 -15.32 -3.05 27.37
C MET A 53 -14.33 -2.77 28.51
N ILE A 54 -13.09 -2.40 28.22
CA ILE A 54 -12.08 -2.06 29.25
C ILE A 54 -12.52 -0.81 30.04
N VAL A 55 -13.07 0.20 29.35
CA VAL A 55 -13.53 1.45 29.97
C VAL A 55 -14.86 1.27 30.70
N TRP A 56 -15.73 0.36 30.24
CA TRP A 56 -16.97 -0.08 30.89
C TRP A 56 -16.76 -1.17 31.94
N LEU A 57 -15.54 -1.69 32.05
CA LEU A 57 -15.06 -2.50 33.15
C LEU A 57 -14.17 -1.67 34.10
N PRO A 58 -14.60 -0.50 34.63
CA PRO A 58 -13.91 0.10 35.74
C PRO A 58 -14.47 -0.52 37.02
N ARG A 59 -13.57 -1.20 37.75
CA ARG A 59 -13.60 -1.32 39.22
C ARG A 59 -14.45 -2.44 39.85
N THR A 60 -14.13 -3.71 39.59
CA THR A 60 -14.47 -4.80 40.54
C THR A 60 -13.28 -5.71 40.85
N ILE A 61 -12.09 -5.14 41.06
CA ILE A 61 -11.04 -5.81 41.85
C ILE A 61 -11.26 -5.34 43.29
N PRO A 62 -11.97 -6.09 44.16
CA PRO A 62 -11.91 -5.88 45.58
C PRO A 62 -10.51 -6.32 46.02
N GLY A 63 -9.76 -5.39 46.60
CA GLY A 63 -8.62 -5.71 47.46
C GLY A 63 -9.09 -6.32 48.77
#